data_AF-A0A7W0RQY0-F1
#
_entry.id   AF-A0A7W0RQY0-F1
#
_cell.length_a   1.000
_cell.length_b   1.000
_cell.length_c   1.000
_cell.angle_alpha   90.00
_cell.angle_beta   90.00
_cell.angle_gamma   90.00
#
_symmetry.space_group_name_H-M   'P 1'
#
loop_
_entity.id
_entity.type
_entity.pdbx_description
1 polymer ?
#
loop_
_entity_poly.entity_id
_entity_poly.type
_entity_poly.pdbx_seq_one_letter_code
_entity_poly.pdbx_strand_id
1 'polypeptide(L)'
;MKRKFCKLVAVAAFFGLVGTMGYGQTLQVERRTPNDRENAGQRTAQADRTVDSKSRQGLRDIIAHLLDTMYVSPEIGKQLAARMRAKFAGGAYNTITSPAQLAEALTQDLRELGKDKHLYVRFNSESADTPVLTVAGWENGRQQRGAASSARTRSPAGDQPRQMEMDAGESEKLRQANFHFRKIERLEGNVG
;
A
#
# COMPACT_ATOMS: atom_id res chain seq x y z
N MET A 1 -21.84 17.71 17.59
CA MET A 1 -21.40 19.11 17.36
C MET A 1 -20.06 19.28 18.08
N LYS A 2 -18.92 19.42 17.39
CA LYS A 2 -18.22 20.72 17.13
C LYS A 2 -18.29 21.62 18.40
N ARG A 3 -17.22 22.01 19.13
CA ARG A 3 -15.83 22.35 18.81
C ARG A 3 -15.05 22.68 20.11
N LYS A 4 -13.74 22.42 20.11
CA LYS A 4 -12.60 23.30 20.54
C LYS A 4 -12.52 23.84 21.98
N PHE A 5 -11.46 23.41 22.69
CA PHE A 5 -10.68 24.21 23.65
C PHE A 5 -9.21 24.06 23.22
N CYS A 6 -8.51 25.08 22.70
CA CYS A 6 -8.03 26.32 23.33
C CYS A 6 -7.02 26.02 24.47
N LYS A 7 -5.72 26.05 24.15
CA LYS A 7 -4.66 26.43 25.09
C LYS A 7 -3.64 27.32 24.39
N LEU A 8 -3.84 28.60 24.69
CA LEU A 8 -2.95 29.75 24.52
C LEU A 8 -1.86 29.65 25.61
N VAL A 9 -0.59 29.84 25.26
CA VAL A 9 0.46 30.19 26.24
C VAL A 9 1.23 31.37 25.68
N ALA A 10 1.17 32.47 26.44
CA ALA A 10 1.93 33.68 26.24
C ALA A 10 3.31 33.54 26.89
N VAL A 11 4.35 34.07 26.24
CA VAL A 11 5.59 34.47 26.92
C VAL A 11 5.99 35.83 26.35
N ALA A 12 6.01 36.82 27.24
CA ALA A 12 6.55 38.15 27.00
C ALA A 12 8.04 38.16 27.39
N ALA A 13 8.86 38.83 26.59
CA ALA A 13 10.16 39.32 27.04
C ALA A 13 10.43 40.68 26.37
N PHE A 14 10.73 41.66 27.22
CA PHE A 14 10.86 43.08 26.96
C PHE A 14 12.36 43.43 27.02
N PHE A 15 12.94 43.94 25.92
CA PHE A 15 14.22 44.66 25.85
C PHE A 15 14.14 45.42 24.51
N GLY A 16 14.36 46.72 24.36
CA GLY A 16 15.10 47.71 25.13
C GLY A 16 15.79 48.62 24.11
N LEU A 17 15.21 49.79 23.87
CA LEU A 17 15.79 51.09 23.47
C LEU A 17 16.89 51.22 22.38
N VAL A 18 16.53 51.93 21.29
CA VAL A 18 17.21 53.03 20.55
C VAL A 18 18.58 52.81 19.88
N GLY A 19 18.61 53.07 18.57
CA GLY A 19 19.80 53.42 17.79
C GLY A 19 19.46 53.78 16.33
N THR A 20 19.61 55.05 15.97
CA THR A 20 19.37 55.64 14.64
C THR A 20 20.54 55.44 13.68
N MET A 21 20.23 55.58 12.37
CA MET A 21 21.08 55.83 11.19
C MET A 21 21.38 54.65 10.25
N GLY A 22 20.85 54.76 9.03
CA GLY A 22 21.72 54.86 7.86
C GLY A 22 21.74 53.71 6.84
N TYR A 23 21.27 54.07 5.64
CA TYR A 23 21.64 53.55 4.31
C TYR A 23 20.96 52.28 3.79
N GLY A 24 20.38 52.46 2.60
CA GLY A 24 19.56 51.48 1.91
C GLY A 24 20.35 50.37 1.23
N GLN A 25 19.64 49.28 1.02
CA GLN A 25 19.77 48.40 -0.13
C GLN A 25 18.40 47.77 -0.37
N THR A 26 17.76 48.14 -1.48
CA THR A 26 16.62 47.42 -2.05
C THR A 26 17.11 46.06 -2.53
N LEU A 27 16.97 45.04 -1.69
CA LEU A 27 16.98 43.64 -2.13
C LEU A 27 15.53 43.17 -2.23
N GLN A 28 15.12 42.86 -3.45
CA GLN A 28 13.83 42.23 -3.71
C GLN A 28 13.78 40.88 -2.98
N VAL A 29 12.98 40.83 -1.92
CA VAL A 29 12.61 39.56 -1.28
C VAL A 29 11.46 39.00 -2.11
N GLU A 30 11.81 38.07 -2.99
CA GLU A 30 10.92 37.13 -3.65
C GLU A 30 9.87 36.62 -2.65
N ARG A 31 8.59 36.78 -3.00
CA ARG A 31 7.47 36.34 -2.17
C ARG A 31 7.48 34.81 -2.04
N ARG A 32 8.22 34.28 -1.07
CA ARG A 32 8.06 32.89 -0.59
C ARG A 32 6.61 32.68 -0.21
N THR A 33 5.95 31.77 -0.92
CA THR A 33 4.59 31.38 -0.60
C THR A 33 4.58 30.63 0.74
N PRO A 34 3.49 30.69 1.52
CA PRO A 34 3.42 30.05 2.85
C PRO A 34 3.47 28.51 2.82
N ASN A 35 3.40 27.86 1.65
CA ASN A 35 3.38 26.40 1.52
C ASN A 35 4.74 25.70 1.72
N ASP A 36 5.86 26.41 1.62
CA ASP A 36 7.19 25.77 1.69
C ASP A 36 7.55 25.31 3.12
N ARG A 37 6.93 25.89 4.16
CA ARG A 37 7.18 25.52 5.57
C ARG A 37 6.39 24.31 6.03
N GLU A 38 5.21 24.04 5.48
CA GLU A 38 4.42 22.86 5.84
C GLU A 38 5.03 21.56 5.27
N ASN A 39 5.67 21.62 4.10
CA ASN A 39 6.35 20.45 3.52
C ASN A 39 7.67 20.11 4.26
N ALA A 40 8.37 21.11 4.80
CA ALA A 40 9.64 20.90 5.52
C ALA A 40 9.47 20.14 6.86
N GLY A 41 8.35 20.34 7.56
CA GLY A 41 8.01 19.58 8.78
C GLY A 41 7.52 18.16 8.52
N GLN A 42 7.06 17.88 7.29
CA GLN A 42 6.65 16.54 6.87
C GLN A 42 7.85 15.68 6.41
N ARG A 43 8.90 16.30 5.86
CA ARG A 43 10.13 15.59 5.43
C ARG A 43 10.96 15.04 6.58
N THR A 44 10.95 15.67 7.76
CA THR A 44 11.71 15.21 8.92
C THR A 44 11.04 14.05 9.66
N ALA A 45 9.70 13.93 9.62
CA ALA A 45 8.97 12.78 10.18
C ALA A 45 9.10 11.50 9.33
N GLN A 46 9.45 11.62 8.05
CA GLN A 46 9.65 10.50 7.14
C GLN A 46 11.06 9.88 7.22
N ALA A 47 12.04 10.61 7.76
CA ALA A 47 13.46 10.22 7.76
C ALA A 47 13.85 9.23 8.88
N ASP A 48 12.97 8.95 9.86
CA ASP A 48 13.30 8.15 11.05
C ASP A 48 12.56 6.78 11.11
N ARG A 49 11.89 6.38 10.04
CA ARG A 49 11.19 5.08 9.96
C ARG A 49 12.17 3.96 9.62
N THR A 50 12.98 3.59 10.59
CA THR A 50 13.91 2.46 10.46
C THR A 50 13.20 1.12 10.66
N VAL A 51 13.63 0.06 9.98
CA VAL A 51 13.07 -1.28 10.13
C VAL A 51 13.67 -1.96 11.37
N ASP A 52 12.86 -2.22 12.38
CA ASP A 52 13.28 -2.96 13.58
C ASP A 52 13.39 -4.48 13.34
N SER A 53 14.04 -5.19 14.26
CA SER A 53 14.29 -6.63 14.15
C SER A 53 13.02 -7.49 14.24
N LYS A 54 12.03 -7.09 15.04
CA LYS A 54 10.75 -7.80 15.20
C LYS A 54 9.92 -7.68 13.92
N SER A 55 9.86 -6.49 13.32
CA SER A 55 9.25 -6.27 12.01
C SER A 55 9.91 -7.13 10.93
N ARG A 56 11.24 -7.24 10.93
CA ARG A 56 12.00 -8.12 10.03
C ARG A 56 11.68 -9.60 10.23
N GLN A 57 11.56 -10.06 11.47
CA GLN A 57 11.17 -11.44 11.77
C GLN A 57 9.73 -11.73 11.33
N GLY A 58 8.80 -10.81 11.61
CA GLY A 58 7.42 -10.92 11.11
C GLY A 58 7.38 -11.00 9.59
N LEU A 59 8.21 -10.19 8.91
CA LEU A 59 8.32 -10.20 7.46
C LEU A 59 8.86 -11.52 6.90
N ARG A 60 9.89 -12.10 7.54
CA ARG A 60 10.39 -13.45 7.23
C ARG A 60 9.26 -14.47 7.28
N ASP A 61 8.50 -14.46 8.37
CA ASP A 61 7.50 -15.48 8.66
C ASP A 61 6.32 -15.37 7.69
N ILE A 62 5.81 -14.15 7.44
CA ILE A 62 4.70 -13.94 6.51
C ILE A 62 5.08 -14.21 5.05
N ILE A 63 6.26 -13.76 4.58
CA ILE A 63 6.70 -14.02 3.19
C ILE A 63 6.84 -15.51 2.97
N ALA A 64 7.49 -16.23 3.88
CA ALA A 64 7.68 -17.66 3.72
C ALA A 64 6.34 -18.43 3.76
N HIS A 65 5.39 -18.00 4.60
CA HIS A 65 4.03 -18.57 4.63
C HIS A 65 3.26 -18.33 3.34
N LEU A 66 3.32 -17.11 2.79
CA LEU A 66 2.64 -16.78 1.54
C LEU A 66 3.21 -17.58 0.36
N LEU A 67 4.53 -17.74 0.29
CA LEU A 67 5.16 -18.55 -0.75
C LEU A 67 4.77 -20.02 -0.67
N ASP A 68 4.66 -20.58 0.54
CA ASP A 68 4.28 -21.99 0.74
C ASP A 68 2.79 -22.25 0.42
N THR A 69 1.91 -21.31 0.76
CA THR A 69 0.45 -21.53 0.71
C THR A 69 -0.29 -20.89 -0.46
N MET A 70 0.29 -19.88 -1.10
CA MET A 70 -0.36 -19.09 -2.16
C MET A 70 0.34 -19.19 -3.51
N TYR A 71 1.57 -19.70 -3.55
CA TYR A 71 2.26 -19.84 -4.82
C TYR A 71 1.61 -20.91 -5.69
N VAL A 72 1.57 -20.66 -7.00
CA VAL A 72 0.83 -21.51 -7.96
C VAL A 72 1.33 -22.95 -8.00
N SER A 73 2.65 -23.13 -7.83
CA SER A 73 3.28 -24.45 -7.73
C SER A 73 3.64 -24.73 -6.28
N PRO A 74 2.97 -25.67 -5.60
CA PRO A 74 3.19 -25.92 -4.16
C PRO A 74 4.62 -26.39 -3.87
N GLU A 75 5.20 -27.20 -4.76
CA GLU A 75 6.56 -27.72 -4.60
C GLU A 75 7.60 -26.60 -4.73
N ILE A 76 7.47 -25.74 -5.75
CA ILE A 76 8.36 -24.59 -5.92
C ILE A 76 8.17 -23.58 -4.79
N GLY A 77 6.93 -23.35 -4.35
CA GLY A 77 6.59 -22.48 -3.23
C GLY A 77 7.31 -22.87 -1.94
N LYS A 78 7.30 -24.17 -1.60
CA LYS A 78 8.04 -24.72 -0.44
C LYS A 78 9.54 -24.50 -0.55
N GLN A 79 10.13 -24.79 -1.71
CA GLN A 79 11.56 -24.59 -1.93
C GLN A 79 11.94 -23.11 -1.81
N LEU A 80 11.15 -22.20 -2.37
CA LEU A 80 11.38 -20.77 -2.29
C LEU A 80 11.21 -20.24 -0.87
N ALA A 81 10.19 -20.70 -0.14
CA ALA A 81 9.97 -20.38 1.27
C ALA A 81 11.16 -20.81 2.13
N ALA A 82 11.71 -22.02 1.92
CA ALA A 82 12.89 -22.50 2.62
C ALA A 82 14.14 -21.64 2.34
N ARG A 83 14.38 -21.31 1.06
CA ARG A 83 15.50 -20.44 0.66
C ARG A 83 15.38 -19.03 1.25
N MET A 84 14.19 -18.44 1.22
CA MET A 84 13.95 -17.14 1.85
C MET A 84 14.22 -17.18 3.36
N ARG A 85 13.71 -18.19 4.08
CA ARG A 85 14.01 -18.37 5.51
C ARG A 85 15.52 -18.46 5.77
N ALA A 86 16.26 -19.17 4.93
CA ALA A 86 17.71 -19.28 5.03
C ALA A 86 18.40 -17.92 4.82
N LYS A 87 18.00 -17.10 3.83
CA LYS A 87 18.56 -15.76 3.64
C LYS A 87 18.31 -14.83 4.83
N PHE A 88 17.09 -14.86 5.38
CA PHE A 88 16.78 -14.12 6.60
C PHE A 88 17.61 -14.60 7.80
N ALA A 89 17.74 -15.92 8.00
CA ALA A 89 18.52 -16.50 9.09
C ALA A 89 20.03 -16.22 8.96
N GLY A 90 20.54 -16.18 7.73
CA GLY A 90 21.91 -15.77 7.41
C GLY A 90 22.17 -14.28 7.55
N GLY A 91 21.15 -13.48 7.91
CA GLY A 91 21.30 -12.06 8.20
C GLY A 91 21.47 -11.16 6.97
N ALA A 92 21.09 -11.63 5.78
CA ALA A 92 21.24 -10.87 4.52
C ALA A 92 20.60 -9.47 4.57
N TYR A 93 19.58 -9.29 5.41
CA TYR A 93 18.82 -8.03 5.53
C TYR A 93 19.08 -7.29 6.84
N ASN A 94 20.04 -7.73 7.66
CA ASN A 94 20.23 -7.17 9.01
C ASN A 94 20.78 -5.74 9.02
N THR A 95 21.53 -5.38 7.99
CA THR A 95 22.17 -4.07 7.82
C THR A 95 21.25 -3.05 7.14
N ILE A 96 20.13 -3.49 6.56
CA ILE A 96 19.20 -2.63 5.83
C ILE A 96 18.22 -2.00 6.81
N THR A 97 18.35 -0.68 7.00
CA THR A 97 17.50 0.10 7.90
C THR A 97 16.35 0.79 7.18
N SER A 98 16.50 1.09 5.89
CA SER A 98 15.45 1.73 5.09
C SER A 98 14.39 0.71 4.62
N PRO A 99 13.10 0.94 4.92
CA PRO A 99 12.02 0.06 4.48
C PRO A 99 11.94 -0.09 2.95
N ALA A 100 12.21 0.99 2.22
CA ALA A 100 12.21 0.99 0.77
C ALA A 100 13.35 0.12 0.20
N GLN A 101 14.56 0.26 0.75
CA GLN A 101 15.71 -0.57 0.36
C GLN A 101 15.49 -2.03 0.72
N LEU A 102 14.86 -2.32 1.86
CA LEU A 102 14.52 -3.69 2.25
C LEU A 102 13.55 -4.32 1.23
N ALA A 103 12.51 -3.58 0.82
CA ALA A 103 11.56 -4.06 -0.18
C ALA A 103 12.22 -4.33 -1.54
N GLU A 104 13.15 -3.48 -1.96
CA GLU A 104 13.93 -3.67 -3.19
C GLU A 104 14.83 -4.90 -3.11
N ALA A 105 15.61 -5.05 -2.04
CA ALA A 105 16.46 -6.22 -1.82
C ALA A 105 15.66 -7.53 -1.79
N LEU A 106 14.51 -7.54 -1.10
CA LEU A 106 13.60 -8.70 -1.09
C LEU A 106 13.06 -9.00 -2.48
N THR A 107 12.72 -7.98 -3.26
CA THR A 107 12.22 -8.15 -4.64
C THR A 107 13.27 -8.76 -5.54
N GLN A 108 14.52 -8.28 -5.46
CA GLN A 108 15.63 -8.83 -6.22
C GLN A 108 15.83 -10.32 -5.88
N ASP A 109 15.89 -10.64 -4.60
CA ASP A 109 16.09 -12.01 -4.13
C ASP A 109 14.95 -12.95 -4.55
N LEU A 110 13.70 -12.52 -4.41
CA LEU A 110 12.54 -13.32 -4.82
C LEU A 110 12.57 -13.63 -6.33
N ARG A 111 12.97 -12.65 -7.15
CA ARG A 111 13.09 -12.81 -8.61
C ARG A 111 14.26 -13.71 -8.99
N GLU A 112 15.40 -13.56 -8.34
CA GLU A 112 16.58 -14.40 -8.59
C GLU A 112 16.33 -15.86 -8.21
N LEU A 113 15.70 -16.09 -7.04
CA LEU A 113 15.44 -17.43 -6.52
C LEU A 113 14.27 -18.12 -7.24
N GLY A 114 13.19 -17.38 -7.53
CA GLY A 114 11.97 -17.91 -8.15
C GLY A 114 11.97 -17.87 -9.68
N LYS A 115 12.85 -17.07 -10.31
CA LYS A 115 12.84 -16.76 -11.75
C LYS A 115 11.48 -16.22 -12.24
N ASP A 116 10.75 -15.56 -11.35
CA ASP A 116 9.39 -15.08 -11.57
C ASP A 116 9.34 -13.56 -11.40
N LYS A 117 8.97 -12.84 -12.47
CA LYS A 117 8.90 -11.37 -12.48
C LYS A 117 7.68 -10.82 -11.74
N HIS A 118 6.69 -11.66 -11.46
CA HIS A 118 5.47 -11.31 -10.73
C HIS A 118 5.70 -11.28 -9.22
N LEU A 119 6.78 -11.89 -8.72
CA LEU A 119 7.17 -11.79 -7.32
C LEU A 119 7.88 -10.46 -7.06
N TYR A 120 7.29 -9.63 -6.21
CA TYR A 120 7.90 -8.39 -5.72
C TYR A 120 7.28 -7.97 -4.39
N VAL A 121 8.04 -7.18 -3.63
CA VAL A 121 7.61 -6.53 -2.39
C VAL A 121 7.67 -5.02 -2.63
N ARG A 122 6.65 -4.28 -2.21
CA ARG A 122 6.64 -2.81 -2.28
C ARG A 122 6.47 -2.24 -0.90
N PHE A 123 7.25 -1.20 -0.61
CA PHE A 123 7.02 -0.36 0.55
C PHE A 123 5.93 0.66 0.23
N ASN A 124 4.95 0.81 1.13
CA ASN A 124 3.93 1.84 1.06
C ASN A 124 4.09 2.78 2.27
N SER A 125 4.48 4.03 2.01
CA SER A 125 4.70 5.05 3.04
C SER A 125 3.43 5.47 3.79
N GLU A 126 2.26 5.34 3.16
CA GLU A 126 0.96 5.69 3.77
C GLU A 126 0.55 4.71 4.87
N SER A 127 1.10 3.49 4.84
CA SER A 127 0.79 2.42 5.81
C SER A 127 1.97 2.11 6.72
N ALA A 128 3.00 2.96 6.77
CA ALA A 128 4.22 2.68 7.51
C ALA A 128 4.02 2.54 9.04
N ASP A 129 2.95 3.14 9.59
CA ASP A 129 2.63 3.02 11.02
C ASP A 129 1.81 1.74 11.32
N THR A 130 1.45 0.96 10.28
CA THR A 130 0.73 -0.30 10.42
C THR A 130 1.72 -1.41 10.77
N PRO A 131 1.47 -2.23 11.80
CA PRO A 131 2.35 -3.34 12.12
C PRO A 131 2.40 -4.35 10.96
N VAL A 132 3.55 -5.01 10.82
CA VAL A 132 3.74 -6.07 9.81
C VAL A 132 2.67 -7.15 9.98
N LEU A 133 2.06 -7.56 8.87
CA LEU A 133 1.07 -8.62 8.82
C LEU A 133 1.65 -9.91 9.41
N THR A 134 0.96 -10.46 10.41
CA THR A 134 1.31 -11.77 10.98
C THR A 134 0.63 -12.88 10.19
N VAL A 135 1.19 -14.09 10.26
CA VAL A 135 0.57 -15.30 9.65
C VAL A 135 -0.86 -15.50 10.17
N ALA A 136 -1.07 -15.34 11.48
CA ALA A 136 -2.40 -15.42 12.07
C ALA A 136 -3.35 -14.32 11.52
N GLY A 137 -2.86 -13.09 11.35
CA GLY A 137 -3.62 -12.00 10.74
C GLY A 137 -4.05 -12.32 9.30
N TRP A 138 -3.16 -12.91 8.50
CA TRP A 138 -3.47 -13.34 7.15
C TRP A 138 -4.53 -14.44 7.11
N GLU A 139 -4.37 -15.48 7.92
CA GLU A 139 -5.29 -16.62 7.97
C GLU A 139 -6.70 -16.21 8.44
N ASN A 140 -6.80 -15.35 9.45
CA ASN A 140 -8.08 -14.80 9.89
C ASN A 140 -8.78 -14.04 8.76
N GLY A 141 -8.05 -13.18 8.02
CA GLY A 141 -8.60 -12.47 6.87
C GLY A 141 -8.99 -13.40 5.71
N ARG A 142 -8.31 -14.53 5.55
CA ARG A 142 -8.67 -15.56 4.56
C ARG A 142 -9.98 -16.26 4.93
N GLN A 143 -10.12 -16.68 6.18
CA GLN A 143 -11.35 -17.32 6.68
C GLN A 143 -12.56 -16.40 6.55
N GLN A 144 -12.42 -15.12 6.90
CA GLN A 144 -13.49 -14.14 6.76
C GLN A 144 -13.91 -13.93 5.29
N ARG A 145 -12.96 -13.88 4.34
CA ARG A 145 -13.25 -13.76 2.91
C ARG A 145 -13.93 -15.01 2.34
N GLY A 146 -13.52 -16.21 2.77
CA GLY A 146 -14.16 -17.47 2.43
C GLY A 146 -15.61 -17.55 2.93
N ALA A 147 -15.84 -17.17 4.18
CA ALA A 147 -17.19 -17.12 4.75
C ALA A 147 -18.10 -16.10 4.03
N ALA A 148 -17.59 -14.91 3.71
CA ALA A 148 -18.36 -13.87 3.02
C ALA A 148 -18.66 -14.19 1.54
N SER A 149 -17.88 -15.08 0.91
CA SER A 149 -18.17 -15.59 -0.43
C SER A 149 -19.21 -16.70 -0.39
N SER A 150 -19.12 -17.65 0.56
CA SER A 150 -20.15 -18.67 0.77
C SER A 150 -21.50 -18.13 1.26
N ALA A 151 -21.50 -16.98 1.95
CA ALA A 151 -22.73 -16.28 2.35
C ALA A 151 -23.42 -15.58 1.16
N ARG A 152 -22.65 -15.07 0.19
CA ARG A 152 -23.18 -14.42 -1.02
C ARG A 152 -23.86 -15.39 -1.98
N THR A 153 -23.43 -16.64 -2.02
CA THR A 153 -24.08 -17.71 -2.78
C THR A 153 -25.43 -18.13 -2.20
N ARG A 154 -25.78 -17.69 -0.98
CA ARG A 154 -27.04 -18.02 -0.28
C ARG A 154 -28.00 -16.83 -0.16
N SER A 155 -28.01 -15.90 -1.12
CA SER A 155 -29.16 -14.99 -1.25
C SER A 155 -30.38 -15.80 -1.72
N PRO A 156 -31.50 -15.85 -0.96
CA PRO A 156 -32.77 -16.36 -1.45
C PRO A 156 -33.54 -15.27 -2.24
N ALA A 157 -32.81 -14.32 -2.83
CA ALA A 157 -33.38 -13.27 -3.65
C ALA A 157 -33.56 -13.84 -5.06
N GLY A 158 -34.82 -14.20 -5.34
CA GLY A 158 -35.24 -14.98 -6.50
C GLY A 158 -34.93 -14.38 -7.86
N ASP A 159 -35.33 -15.17 -8.86
CA ASP A 159 -35.38 -14.94 -10.30
C ASP A 159 -36.10 -13.63 -10.72
N GLN A 160 -35.66 -12.49 -10.22
CA GLN A 160 -36.06 -11.20 -10.77
C GLN A 160 -34.89 -10.68 -11.59
N PRO A 161 -35.01 -10.66 -12.95
CA PRO A 161 -34.02 -9.99 -13.76
C PRO A 161 -33.96 -8.54 -13.28
N ARG A 162 -32.77 -8.08 -12.88
CA ARG A 162 -32.54 -6.64 -12.72
C ARG A 162 -32.76 -6.01 -14.08
N GLN A 163 -33.94 -5.44 -14.30
CA GLN A 163 -34.19 -4.59 -15.45
C GLN A 163 -33.37 -3.30 -15.25
N MET A 164 -32.11 -3.33 -15.66
CA MET A 164 -31.38 -2.11 -15.94
C MET A 164 -31.93 -1.60 -17.27
N GLU A 165 -32.88 -0.66 -17.22
CA GLU A 165 -33.21 0.16 -18.38
C GLU A 165 -31.95 0.94 -18.74
N MET A 166 -31.23 0.46 -19.75
CA MET A 166 -30.07 1.16 -20.29
C MET A 166 -30.58 2.36 -21.08
N ASP A 167 -30.12 3.57 -20.74
CA ASP A 167 -30.35 4.75 -21.56
C ASP A 167 -29.79 4.49 -22.97
N ALA A 168 -30.50 4.94 -24.00
CA ALA A 168 -30.15 4.68 -25.40
C ALA A 168 -28.72 5.18 -25.72
N GLY A 169 -28.28 6.25 -25.05
CA GLY A 169 -26.92 6.79 -25.17
C GLY A 169 -25.83 5.91 -24.55
N GLU A 170 -26.14 5.15 -23.50
CA GLU A 170 -25.19 4.21 -22.87
C GLU A 170 -25.08 2.90 -23.67
N SER A 171 -26.19 2.47 -24.26
CA SER A 171 -26.26 1.30 -25.15
C SER A 171 -25.32 1.44 -26.35
N GLU A 172 -25.27 2.62 -26.96
CA GLU A 172 -24.44 2.91 -28.13
C GLU A 172 -22.94 2.93 -27.78
N LYS A 173 -22.60 3.49 -26.60
CA LYS A 173 -21.21 3.51 -26.10
C LYS A 173 -20.69 2.12 -25.80
N LEU A 174 -21.52 1.26 -25.22
CA LEU A 174 -21.16 -0.14 -24.96
C LEU A 174 -20.98 -0.94 -26.27
N ARG A 175 -21.76 -0.63 -27.33
CA ARG A 175 -21.57 -1.22 -28.66
C ARG A 175 -20.25 -0.82 -29.31
N GLN A 176 -19.80 0.43 -29.11
CA GLN A 176 -18.52 0.91 -29.60
C GLN A 176 -17.33 0.32 -28.83
N ALA A 177 -17.52 -0.02 -27.55
CA ALA A 177 -16.50 -0.63 -26.70
C ALA A 177 -16.47 -2.17 -26.77
N ASN A 178 -17.51 -2.81 -27.31
CA ASN A 178 -17.47 -4.22 -27.65
C ASN A 178 -16.48 -4.44 -28.79
N PHE A 179 -15.50 -5.34 -28.59
CA PHE A 179 -14.40 -5.69 -29.50
C PHE A 179 -14.86 -6.33 -30.84
N HIS A 180 -15.89 -5.78 -31.48
CA HIS A 180 -16.55 -6.27 -32.68
C HIS A 180 -17.22 -7.66 -32.54
N PHE A 181 -17.54 -8.11 -31.32
CA PHE A 181 -18.43 -9.26 -31.13
C PHE A 181 -19.82 -8.92 -31.69
N ARG A 182 -20.16 -9.52 -32.84
CA ARG A 182 -21.45 -9.28 -33.52
C ARG A 182 -22.59 -10.14 -32.97
N LYS A 183 -22.25 -11.27 -32.36
CA LYS A 183 -23.19 -12.27 -31.85
C LYS A 183 -22.52 -13.08 -30.75
N ILE A 184 -23.25 -13.37 -29.68
CA ILE A 184 -22.87 -14.33 -28.65
C ILE A 184 -23.99 -15.36 -28.64
N GLU A 185 -23.67 -16.62 -28.92
CA GLU A 185 -24.60 -17.74 -28.87
C GLU A 185 -24.05 -18.82 -27.97
N ARG A 186 -24.89 -19.35 -27.08
CA ARG A 186 -24.53 -20.50 -26.26
C ARG A 186 -25.05 -21.75 -26.95
N LEU A 187 -24.14 -22.55 -27.50
CA LEU A 187 -24.45 -23.81 -28.14
C LEU A 187 -24.59 -24.91 -27.08
N GLU A 188 -25.22 -26.02 -27.48
CA GLU A 188 -25.29 -27.21 -26.64
C GLU A 188 -23.88 -27.66 -26.22
N GLY A 189 -23.77 -28.20 -25.01
CA GLY A 189 -22.46 -28.61 -24.48
C GLY A 189 -21.62 -27.49 -23.87
N ASN A 190 -22.23 -26.35 -23.49
CA ASN A 190 -21.55 -25.25 -22.78
C ASN A 190 -20.43 -24.57 -23.61
N VAL A 191 -20.70 -24.36 -24.90
CA VAL A 191 -19.82 -23.61 -25.81
C VAL A 191 -20.43 -22.23 -26.03
N GLY A 192 -19.62 -21.17 -25.97
CA GLY A 192 -20.04 -19.78 -26.15
C GLY A 192 -19.00 -18.94 -26.88
#